data_AF-A0A535CJG8-F1
#
_entry.id   AF-A0A535CJG8-F1
#
_cell.length_a   1.000
_cell.length_b   1.000
_cell.length_c   1.000
_cell.angle_alpha   90.00
_cell.angle_beta   90.00
_cell.angle_gamma   90.00
#
_symmetry.space_group_name_H-M   'P 1'
#
loop_
_entity.id
_entity.type
_entity.pdbx_description
1 polymer ?
#
loop_
_entity_poly.entity_id
_entity_poly.type
_entity_poly.pdbx_seq_one_letter_code
_entity_poly.pdbx_strand_id
1 'polypeptide(L)' 'MTTTTEKNAQVQQWTDLAQQLRVDSIRSSTAAGSGHPTSSMSAADLMSVLMLSYLHYDFDNPKNPNNDHLIFSKGHAS' A
#
# COMPACT_ATOMS: atom_id res chain seq x y z
N MET A 1 -9.39 16.95 23.50
CA MET A 1 -10.31 16.10 22.70
C MET A 1 -9.94 16.04 21.21
N THR A 2 -9.01 16.84 20.71
CA THR A 2 -8.62 16.92 19.28
C THR A 2 -7.80 15.72 18.79
N THR A 3 -6.93 15.17 19.64
CA THR A 3 -5.95 14.12 19.25
C THR A 3 -6.58 12.78 18.86
N THR A 4 -7.72 12.42 19.45
CA THR A 4 -8.43 11.17 19.15
C THR A 4 -9.13 11.24 17.80
N THR A 5 -9.71 12.39 17.46
CA THR A 5 -10.43 12.60 16.20
C THR A 5 -9.47 12.58 15.00
N GLU A 6 -8.30 13.21 15.12
CA GLU A 6 -7.25 13.18 14.09
C GLU A 6 -6.71 11.76 13.87
N LYS A 7 -6.47 11.03 14.96
CA LYS A 7 -6.02 9.63 14.88
C LYS A 7 -7.07 8.75 14.18
N ASN A 8 -8.35 8.96 14.46
CA ASN A 8 -9.42 8.22 13.79
C ASN A 8 -9.51 8.55 12.30
N ALA A 9 -9.33 9.82 11.92
CA ALA A 9 -9.30 10.22 10.51
C ALA A 9 -8.13 9.57 9.76
N GLN A 10 -6.95 9.50 10.37
CA GLN A 10 -5.79 8.85 9.78
C GLN A 10 -5.99 7.34 9.61
N VAL A 11 -6.55 6.65 10.62
CA VAL A 11 -6.89 5.23 10.53
C VAL A 11 -7.91 4.98 9.41
N GLN A 12 -8.87 5.89 9.23
CA GLN A 12 -9.82 5.79 8.13
C GLN A 12 -9.13 5.88 6.76
N GLN A 13 -8.21 6.84 6.58
CA GLN A 13 -7.45 6.97 5.33
C GLN A 13 -6.62 5.72 5.01
N TRP A 14 -5.96 5.14 6.01
CA TRP A 14 -5.26 3.87 5.83
C TRP A 14 -6.20 2.74 5.43
N THR A 15 -7.37 2.66 6.08
CA THR A 15 -8.38 1.63 5.79
C THR A 15 -8.91 1.75 4.36
N ASP A 16 -9.20 2.97 3.92
CA ASP A 16 -9.73 3.24 2.57
C ASP A 16 -8.69 2.88 1.50
N LEU A 17 -7.41 3.23 1.71
CA LEU A 17 -6.34 2.82 0.80
C LEU A 17 -6.14 1.31 0.80
N ALA A 18 -6.17 0.65 1.97
CA ALA A 18 -6.05 -0.80 2.04
C ALA A 18 -7.21 -1.51 1.30
N GLN A 19 -8.44 -0.98 1.38
CA GLN A 19 -9.58 -1.48 0.60
C GLN A 19 -9.32 -1.36 -0.90
N GLN A 20 -8.84 -0.19 -1.34
CA GLN A 20 -8.51 0.06 -2.74
C GLN A 20 -7.43 -0.90 -3.26
N LEU A 21 -6.34 -1.10 -2.51
CA LEU A 21 -5.25 -2.02 -2.87
C LEU A 21 -5.74 -3.47 -3.03
N ARG A 22 -6.70 -3.93 -2.20
CA ARG A 22 -7.30 -5.27 -2.34
C ARG A 22 -8.13 -5.39 -3.62
N VAL A 23 -8.93 -4.36 -3.95
CA VAL A 23 -9.72 -4.34 -5.18
C VAL A 23 -8.80 -4.35 -6.40
N ASP A 24 -7.73 -3.56 -6.39
CA ASP A 24 -6.79 -3.48 -7.50
C ASP A 24 -6.02 -4.79 -7.68
N SER A 25 -5.68 -5.48 -6.59
CA SER A 25 -5.07 -6.83 -6.66
C SER A 25 -5.95 -7.85 -7.38
N ILE A 26 -7.28 -7.80 -7.19
CA ILE A 26 -8.23 -8.67 -7.91
C ILE A 26 -8.27 -8.28 -9.38
N ARG A 27 -8.40 -6.98 -9.67
CA ARG A 27 -8.52 -6.48 -11.05
C ARG A 27 -7.27 -6.79 -11.87
N SER A 28 -6.08 -6.56 -11.32
CA SER A 28 -4.81 -6.80 -12.01
C SER A 28 -4.60 -8.29 -12.30
N SER A 29 -4.77 -9.17 -11.29
CA SER A 29 -4.61 -10.61 -11.46
C SER A 29 -5.65 -11.23 -12.41
N THR A 30 -6.89 -10.72 -12.37
CA THR A 30 -7.95 -11.13 -13.29
C THR A 30 -7.63 -10.70 -14.72
N ALA A 31 -7.20 -9.46 -14.94
CA ALA A 31 -6.84 -8.95 -16.25
C ALA A 31 -5.62 -9.68 -16.84
N ALA A 32 -4.66 -10.07 -16.01
CA ALA A 32 -3.50 -10.87 -16.41
C ALA A 32 -3.82 -12.36 -16.63
N GLY A 33 -5.01 -12.83 -16.23
CA GLY A 33 -5.40 -14.24 -16.27
C GLY A 33 -4.56 -15.16 -15.36
N SER A 34 -3.73 -14.58 -14.48
CA SER A 34 -2.81 -15.27 -13.57
C SER A 34 -2.36 -14.33 -12.45
N GLY A 35 -1.96 -14.88 -11.29
CA GLY A 35 -1.47 -14.09 -10.14
C GLY A 35 -1.84 -14.68 -8.78
N HIS A 36 -1.48 -14.00 -7.70
CA HIS A 36 -1.79 -14.42 -6.32
C HIS A 36 -2.53 -13.32 -5.54
N PRO A 37 -3.78 -12.98 -5.94
CA PRO A 37 -4.52 -11.85 -5.36
C PRO A 37 -4.66 -11.94 -3.84
N THR A 38 -4.83 -13.15 -3.29
CA THR A 38 -4.97 -13.37 -1.83
C THR A 38 -3.68 -13.08 -1.07
N SER A 39 -2.51 -13.31 -1.68
CA SER A 39 -1.22 -12.97 -1.07
C SER A 39 -1.04 -11.45 -0.99
N SER A 40 -1.36 -10.73 -2.07
CA SER A 40 -1.31 -9.26 -2.12
C SER A 40 -2.34 -8.62 -1.16
N MET A 41 -3.52 -9.20 -1.00
CA MET A 41 -4.53 -8.74 -0.03
C MET A 41 -4.04 -8.76 1.42
N SER A 42 -3.24 -9.77 1.80
CA SER A 42 -2.72 -9.90 3.16
C SER A 42 -1.73 -8.79 3.55
N ALA A 43 -1.11 -8.14 2.55
CA ALA A 43 -0.17 -7.05 2.76
C ALA A 43 -0.82 -5.66 2.71
N ALA A 44 -2.09 -5.56 2.33
CA ALA A 44 -2.75 -4.29 2.01
C ALA A 44 -2.75 -3.29 3.19
N ASP A 45 -3.02 -3.75 4.41
CA ASP A 45 -3.05 -2.87 5.60
C ASP A 45 -1.65 -2.36 5.98
N LEU A 46 -0.62 -3.20 5.82
CA LEU A 46 0.76 -2.78 6.05
C LEU A 46 1.17 -1.75 5.00
N MET A 47 0.82 -2.00 3.74
CA MET A 47 1.15 -1.15 2.62
C MET A 47 0.48 0.22 2.70
N SER A 48 -0.78 0.30 3.10
CA SER A 48 -1.48 1.57 3.25
C SER A 48 -0.83 2.46 4.31
N VAL A 49 -0.40 1.87 5.44
CA VAL A 49 0.29 2.61 6.51
C VAL A 49 1.67 3.08 6.04
N LEU A 50 2.45 2.20 5.41
CA LEU A 50 3.78 2.55 4.90
C LEU A 50 3.67 3.69 3.87
N MET A 51 2.83 3.54 2.85
CA MET A 51 2.71 4.51 1.76
C MET A 51 2.22 5.89 2.23
N LEU A 52 1.26 5.95 3.15
CA LEU A 52 0.67 7.23 3.56
C LEU A 52 1.38 7.92 4.72
N SER A 53 2.27 7.24 5.44
CA SER A 53 2.79 7.80 6.70
C SER A 53 4.28 7.62 6.93
N TYR A 54 4.96 6.72 6.20
CA TYR A 54 6.35 6.40 6.50
C TYR A 54 7.27 6.29 5.29
N LEU A 55 6.74 6.00 4.10
CA LEU A 55 7.53 5.88 2.88
C LEU A 55 7.79 7.26 2.28
N HIS A 56 9.03 7.73 2.35
CA HIS A 56 9.45 8.93 1.65
C HIS A 56 9.96 8.57 0.26
N TYR A 57 9.17 8.91 -0.75
CA TYR A 57 9.51 8.61 -2.13
C TYR A 57 9.16 9.79 -3.04
N ASP A 58 10.18 10.29 -3.75
CA ASP A 58 9.99 11.24 -4.83
C ASP A 58 9.61 10.49 -6.12
N PHE A 59 8.32 10.57 -6.48
CA PHE A 59 7.78 9.94 -7.68
C PHE A 59 8.23 10.62 -8.98
N ASP A 60 8.58 11.91 -8.94
CA ASP A 60 9.07 12.66 -10.10
C ASP A 60 10.56 12.38 -10.36
N ASN A 61 11.30 12.00 -9.31
CA ASN A 61 12.68 11.54 -9.42
C ASN A 61 12.92 10.16 -8.77
N PRO A 62 12.52 9.07 -9.44
CA PRO A 62 12.68 7.70 -8.94
C PRO A 62 14.12 7.27 -8.60
N LYS A 63 15.13 7.94 -9.17
CA LYS A 63 16.56 7.66 -8.97
C LYS A 63 17.19 8.47 -7.84
N ASN A 64 16.40 9.26 -7.11
CA ASN A 64 16.90 10.03 -5.99
C ASN A 64 17.50 9.08 -4.93
N PRO A 65 18.80 9.20 -4.60
CA PRO A 65 19.46 8.32 -3.63
C PRO A 65 18.92 8.49 -2.20
N ASN A 66 18.14 9.54 -1.93
CA ASN A 66 17.50 9.77 -0.63
C ASN A 66 16.09 9.16 -0.53
N ASN A 67 15.58 8.54 -1.59
CA ASN A 67 14.30 7.85 -1.52
C ASN A 67 14.42 6.61 -0.62
N ASP A 68 13.37 6.33 0.14
CA ASP A 68 13.24 5.08 0.88
C ASP A 68 13.11 3.91 -0.10
N HIS A 69 13.79 2.80 0.21
CA HIS A 69 13.77 1.60 -0.61
C HIS A 69 12.81 0.55 -0.02
N LEU A 70 11.70 0.30 -0.70
CA LEU A 70 10.76 -0.76 -0.35
C LEU A 70 11.05 -2.02 -1.16
N ILE A 71 11.31 -3.14 -0.47
CA ILE A 71 11.63 -4.43 -1.09
C ILE A 71 10.63 -5.49 -0.63
N PHE A 72 9.81 -6.00 -1.54
CA PHE A 72 8.92 -7.13 -1.27
C PHE A 72 9.66 -8.46 -1.38
N SER A 73 10.07 -9.00 -0.22
CA SER A 73 10.73 -10.31 -0.18
C SER A 73 9.80 -11.47 -0.60
N LYS A 74 8.48 -11.29 -0.49
CA LYS A 74 7.47 -12.19 -1.08
C LYS A 74 7.21 -11.82 -2.55
N GLY A 75 8.05 -12.28 -3.47
CA GLY A 75 7.92 -11.96 -4.91
C GLY A 75 6.60 -12.37 -5.58
N HIS A 76 5.84 -13.28 -4.96
CA HIS A 76 4.56 -13.77 -5.50
C HIS A 76 3.36 -12.86 -5.16
N ALA A 77 3.51 -11.89 -4.25
CA ALA A 77 2.49 -10.92 -3.87
C ALA A 77 2.60 -9.61 -4.68
N SER A 78 2.84 -9.74 -5.99
CA SER A 78 2.94 -8.65 -6.96
C SER A 78 1.61 -8.34 -7.66
#